data_AF-A0A7X0CFC8-F1
#
_entry.id   AF-A0A7X0CFC8-F1
#
_cell.length_a   1.000
_cell.length_b   1.000
_cell.length_c   1.000
_cell.angle_alpha   90.00
_cell.angle_beta   90.00
_cell.angle_gamma   90.00
#
_symmetry.space_group_name_H-M   'P 1'
#
loop_
_entity.id
_entity.type
_entity.pdbx_description
1 polymer ?
#
loop_
_entity_poly.entity_id
_entity_poly.type
_entity_poly.pdbx_seq_one_letter_code
_entity_poly.pdbx_strand_id
1 'polypeptide(L)'
;MKHLFAKLSVAAALVTCGIAQAAPIPYSPAGTQNAAVYSFIAASTGSVTGYFVGGQGAAYTNEVSMLVNGVATGLYGLNNKTSDYGDSFNFGSVVAGDVLVFVLKNVLPGDVGPWYSQTSMNSDFVNHVYSSFYAGDANMIAGTYVAFEDLNNGGDFNYNDVSFVFANVAEVPEPASVALLGLGLLGLGTSRRKKQRSV
;
A
#
# COMPACT_ATOMS: atom_id res chain seq x y z
N MET A 1 5.08 -69.55 -34.77
CA MET A 1 4.13 -68.56 -34.21
C MET A 1 4.61 -68.13 -32.83
N LYS A 2 5.36 -67.02 -32.75
CA LYS A 2 5.69 -66.35 -31.49
C LYS A 2 5.67 -64.85 -31.78
N HIS A 3 4.54 -64.19 -31.53
CA HIS A 3 4.40 -62.74 -31.65
C HIS A 3 4.76 -62.12 -30.30
N LEU A 4 5.90 -61.43 -30.25
CA LEU A 4 6.34 -60.65 -29.09
C LEU A 4 5.73 -59.25 -29.21
N PHE A 5 4.69 -58.96 -28.44
CA PHE A 5 4.11 -57.61 -28.37
C PHE A 5 4.97 -56.73 -27.44
N ALA A 6 5.63 -55.73 -28.02
CA ALA A 6 6.29 -54.67 -27.27
C ALA A 6 5.23 -53.72 -26.69
N LYS A 7 5.17 -53.61 -25.36
CA LYS A 7 4.33 -52.63 -24.67
C LYS A 7 5.07 -51.29 -24.65
N LEU A 8 4.58 -50.32 -25.42
CA LEU A 8 5.04 -48.93 -25.37
C LEU A 8 4.21 -48.21 -24.30
N SER A 9 4.79 -47.99 -23.12
CA SER A 9 4.17 -47.18 -22.07
C SER A 9 4.52 -45.71 -22.31
N VAL A 10 3.53 -44.91 -22.70
CA VAL A 10 3.65 -43.45 -22.76
C VAL A 10 3.39 -42.90 -21.36
N ALA A 11 4.43 -42.39 -20.70
CA ALA A 11 4.29 -41.63 -19.47
C ALA A 11 3.90 -40.19 -19.83
N ALA A 12 2.66 -39.79 -19.51
CA ALA A 12 2.23 -38.41 -19.63
C ALA A 12 2.82 -37.61 -18.45
N ALA A 13 3.79 -36.73 -18.73
CA ALA A 13 4.26 -35.76 -17.75
C ALA A 13 3.20 -34.66 -17.61
N LEU A 14 2.51 -34.62 -16.47
CA LEU A 14 1.66 -33.50 -16.08
C LEU A 14 2.58 -32.31 -15.76
N VAL A 15 2.67 -31.34 -16.66
CA VAL A 15 3.26 -30.03 -16.35
C VAL A 15 2.20 -29.23 -15.59
N THR A 16 2.27 -29.20 -14.27
CA THR A 16 1.49 -28.24 -13.48
C THR A 16 2.14 -26.88 -13.63
N CYS A 17 1.61 -26.05 -14.53
CA CYS A 17 1.95 -24.64 -14.56
C CYS A 17 1.28 -23.99 -13.35
N GLY A 18 1.96 -23.99 -12.20
CA GLY A 18 1.52 -23.19 -11.07
C GLY A 18 1.56 -21.73 -11.49
N ILE A 19 0.41 -21.05 -11.45
CA ILE A 19 0.39 -19.59 -11.54
C ILE A 19 1.10 -19.06 -10.29
N ALA A 20 2.24 -18.40 -10.47
CA ALA A 20 2.92 -17.74 -9.37
C ALA A 20 2.05 -16.56 -8.92
N GLN A 21 1.52 -16.64 -7.70
CA GLN A 21 0.89 -15.50 -7.05
C GLN A 21 2.00 -14.58 -6.53
N ALA A 22 1.93 -13.30 -6.87
CA ALA A 22 2.79 -12.29 -6.30
C ALA A 22 2.35 -12.04 -4.85
N ALA A 23 3.19 -12.49 -3.92
CA ALA A 23 2.98 -12.33 -2.48
C ALA A 23 2.93 -10.85 -2.06
N PRO A 24 2.45 -10.54 -0.84
CA PRO A 24 2.63 -9.22 -0.23
C PRO A 24 4.08 -8.73 -0.39
N ILE A 25 4.27 -7.45 -0.71
CA ILE A 25 5.60 -6.86 -0.81
C ILE A 25 6.06 -6.55 0.63
N PRO A 26 7.08 -7.26 1.15
CA PRO A 26 7.50 -7.05 2.53
C PRO A 26 8.19 -5.70 2.67
N TYR A 27 7.88 -5.00 3.75
CA TYR A 27 8.66 -3.83 4.15
C TYR A 27 10.01 -4.27 4.72
N SER A 28 11.07 -3.64 4.24
CA SER A 28 12.43 -3.74 4.78
C SER A 28 12.87 -2.34 5.17
N PRO A 29 13.28 -2.03 6.41
CA PRO A 29 13.64 -2.89 7.56
C PRO A 29 12.52 -3.11 8.60
N ALA A 30 11.93 -4.32 8.64
CA ALA A 30 10.93 -4.70 9.64
C ALA A 30 11.40 -4.45 11.09
N GLY A 31 10.49 -4.01 11.96
CA GLY A 31 10.82 -3.59 13.33
C GLY A 31 11.16 -2.10 13.47
N THR A 32 11.24 -1.35 12.36
CA THR A 32 11.54 0.09 12.36
C THR A 32 10.46 0.83 11.59
N GLN A 33 9.86 1.84 12.21
CA GLN A 33 8.86 2.68 11.56
C GLN A 33 9.33 3.18 10.19
N ASN A 34 8.44 3.09 9.21
CA ASN A 34 8.67 3.63 7.88
C ASN A 34 8.80 5.15 7.92
N ALA A 35 9.98 5.64 7.56
CA ALA A 35 10.29 7.07 7.53
C ALA A 35 9.74 7.77 6.27
N ALA A 36 9.33 7.03 5.24
CA ALA A 36 8.75 7.61 4.03
C ALA A 36 7.34 8.15 4.31
N VAL A 37 7.03 9.34 3.79
CA VAL A 37 5.68 9.90 3.80
C VAL A 37 5.11 9.82 2.39
N TYR A 38 3.87 9.36 2.28
CA TYR A 38 3.20 9.17 1.00
C TYR A 38 2.12 10.24 0.77
N SER A 39 2.00 10.67 -0.47
CA SER A 39 0.87 11.46 -0.95
C SER A 39 0.30 10.75 -2.17
N PHE A 40 -1.00 10.47 -2.17
CA PHE A 40 -1.67 9.77 -3.26
C PHE A 40 -2.58 10.72 -4.00
N ILE A 41 -2.62 10.59 -5.32
CA ILE A 41 -3.57 11.31 -6.18
C ILE A 41 -4.29 10.35 -7.11
N ALA A 42 -5.49 10.74 -7.53
CA ALA A 42 -6.17 10.12 -8.66
C ALA A 42 -5.37 10.32 -9.95
N ALA A 43 -4.93 9.23 -10.57
CA ALA A 43 -4.10 9.29 -11.78
C ALA A 43 -4.90 9.77 -13.01
N SER A 44 -6.21 9.49 -13.03
CA SER A 44 -7.14 9.86 -14.09
C SER A 44 -8.56 10.03 -13.54
N THR A 45 -9.43 10.72 -14.29
CA THR A 45 -10.85 10.82 -13.96
C THR A 45 -11.53 9.48 -14.22
N GLY A 46 -12.18 8.92 -13.20
CA GLY A 46 -12.76 7.57 -13.26
C GLY A 46 -12.94 6.99 -11.86
N SER A 47 -13.14 5.68 -11.75
CA SER A 47 -13.24 5.02 -10.44
C SER A 47 -11.87 4.69 -9.86
N VAL A 48 -11.76 4.70 -8.53
CA VAL A 48 -10.68 4.02 -7.80
C VAL A 48 -11.19 2.63 -7.40
N THR A 49 -10.44 1.60 -7.76
CA THR A 49 -10.75 0.21 -7.37
C THR A 49 -9.57 -0.33 -6.58
N GLY A 50 -9.83 -0.84 -5.39
CA GLY A 50 -8.84 -1.54 -4.58
C GLY A 50 -9.00 -3.05 -4.71
N TYR A 51 -7.91 -3.76 -4.51
CA TYR A 51 -7.82 -5.21 -4.57
C TYR A 51 -7.13 -5.73 -3.30
N PHE A 52 -7.66 -6.77 -2.69
CA PHE A 52 -7.11 -7.35 -1.46
C PHE A 52 -5.89 -8.22 -1.77
N VAL A 53 -4.78 -7.99 -1.07
CA VAL A 53 -3.52 -8.75 -1.26
C VAL A 53 -3.29 -9.74 -0.12
N GLY A 54 -3.45 -9.33 1.13
CA GLY A 54 -3.16 -10.21 2.26
C GLY A 54 -3.40 -9.53 3.60
N GLY A 55 -3.37 -10.31 4.68
CA GLY A 55 -3.62 -9.84 6.04
C GLY A 55 -4.50 -10.75 6.90
N GLN A 56 -4.86 -11.93 6.40
CA GLN A 56 -5.76 -12.85 7.10
C GLN A 56 -5.19 -13.32 8.45
N GLY A 57 -3.86 -13.37 8.58
CA GLY A 57 -3.15 -13.83 9.78
C GLY A 57 -3.08 -12.81 10.92
N ALA A 58 -3.37 -11.52 10.69
CA ALA A 58 -3.37 -10.50 11.74
C ALA A 58 -4.45 -10.79 12.79
N ALA A 59 -4.38 -10.22 14.00
CA ALA A 59 -5.40 -10.49 15.01
C ALA A 59 -6.70 -9.72 14.75
N TYR A 60 -6.60 -8.48 14.27
CA TYR A 60 -7.76 -7.60 14.13
C TYR A 60 -8.51 -7.82 12.83
N THR A 61 -9.81 -7.51 12.86
CA THR A 61 -10.66 -7.50 11.67
C THR A 61 -10.71 -6.09 11.13
N ASN A 62 -10.27 -5.88 9.90
CA ASN A 62 -10.07 -4.57 9.31
C ASN A 62 -10.78 -4.44 7.97
N GLU A 63 -11.27 -3.24 7.65
CA GLU A 63 -11.78 -2.85 6.34
C GLU A 63 -11.06 -1.58 5.87
N VAL A 64 -10.93 -1.41 4.55
CA VAL A 64 -10.32 -0.20 3.99
C VAL A 64 -11.37 0.74 3.39
N SER A 65 -11.08 2.03 3.45
CA SER A 65 -11.84 3.13 2.86
C SER A 65 -10.90 4.19 2.28
N MET A 66 -11.48 5.26 1.75
CA MET A 66 -10.77 6.36 1.12
C MET A 66 -11.44 7.71 1.42
N LEU A 67 -10.63 8.75 1.60
CA LEU A 67 -11.03 10.15 1.52
C LEU A 67 -10.65 10.71 0.14
N VAL A 68 -11.50 11.56 -0.40
CA VAL A 68 -11.24 12.36 -1.60
C VAL A 68 -11.21 13.82 -1.20
N ASN A 69 -10.07 14.49 -1.38
CA ASN A 69 -9.84 15.88 -1.00
C ASN A 69 -10.24 16.16 0.47
N GLY A 70 -9.93 15.23 1.37
CA GLY A 70 -10.24 15.31 2.80
C GLY A 70 -11.69 14.95 3.17
N VAL A 71 -12.54 14.59 2.21
CA VAL A 71 -13.94 14.17 2.46
C VAL A 71 -14.03 12.65 2.42
N ALA A 72 -14.54 12.05 3.49
CA ALA A 72 -14.76 10.60 3.55
C ALA A 72 -15.79 10.15 2.51
N THR A 73 -15.46 9.10 1.75
CA THR A 73 -16.40 8.49 0.79
C THR A 73 -17.54 7.73 1.47
N GLY A 74 -17.34 7.28 2.72
CA GLY A 74 -18.28 6.43 3.44
C GLY A 74 -18.35 4.98 2.93
N LEU A 75 -17.50 4.63 1.97
CA LEU A 75 -17.44 3.31 1.36
C LEU A 75 -16.34 2.48 2.02
N TYR A 76 -16.71 1.34 2.59
CA TYR A 76 -15.80 0.41 3.25
C TYR A 76 -15.89 -0.96 2.59
N GLY A 77 -14.75 -1.63 2.41
CA GLY A 77 -14.70 -2.95 1.80
C GLY A 77 -13.39 -3.67 2.07
N LEU A 78 -13.23 -4.83 1.42
CA LEU A 78 -12.03 -5.68 1.49
C LEU A 78 -11.66 -6.07 2.93
N ASN A 79 -12.61 -6.70 3.62
CA ASN A 79 -12.42 -7.17 4.99
C ASN A 79 -11.32 -8.24 5.06
N ASN A 80 -10.30 -8.06 5.90
CA ASN A 80 -9.14 -8.96 5.97
C ASN A 80 -9.44 -10.38 6.50
N LYS A 81 -10.64 -10.65 7.01
CA LYS A 81 -11.05 -11.99 7.46
C LYS A 81 -11.87 -12.77 6.46
N THR A 82 -12.45 -12.08 5.48
CA THR A 82 -13.38 -12.70 4.52
C THR A 82 -12.98 -12.51 3.07
N SER A 83 -12.04 -11.61 2.78
CA SER A 83 -11.59 -11.38 1.42
C SER A 83 -10.46 -12.33 1.06
N ASP A 84 -10.52 -12.82 -0.18
CA ASP A 84 -9.46 -13.60 -0.79
C ASP A 84 -8.53 -12.72 -1.63
N TYR A 85 -7.34 -13.23 -1.92
CA TYR A 85 -6.40 -12.55 -2.81
C TYR A 85 -7.06 -12.22 -4.16
N GLY A 86 -7.06 -10.94 -4.55
CA GLY A 86 -7.65 -10.46 -5.79
C GLY A 86 -9.10 -10.00 -5.69
N ASP A 87 -9.77 -10.21 -4.55
CA ASP A 87 -11.09 -9.61 -4.31
C ASP A 87 -11.01 -8.09 -4.45
N SER A 88 -12.00 -7.51 -5.11
CA SER A 88 -11.97 -6.09 -5.49
C SER A 88 -13.19 -5.32 -4.98
N PHE A 89 -12.99 -4.02 -4.76
CA PHE A 89 -14.02 -3.11 -4.30
C PHE A 89 -13.87 -1.73 -4.96
N ASN A 90 -14.97 -1.16 -5.42
CA ASN A 90 -15.01 0.17 -6.04
C ASN A 90 -15.26 1.25 -4.98
N PHE A 91 -14.30 2.16 -4.80
CA PHE A 91 -14.33 3.23 -3.81
C PHE A 91 -14.96 4.53 -4.34
N GLY A 92 -15.61 4.47 -5.50
CA GLY A 92 -16.29 5.59 -6.11
C GLY A 92 -15.44 6.32 -7.16
N SER A 93 -16.05 7.36 -7.73
CA SER A 93 -15.46 8.16 -8.79
C SER A 93 -14.63 9.32 -8.25
N VAL A 94 -13.52 9.59 -8.92
CA VAL A 94 -12.58 10.67 -8.66
C VAL A 94 -12.31 11.46 -9.94
N VAL A 95 -11.83 12.68 -9.79
CA VAL A 95 -11.29 13.51 -10.87
C VAL A 95 -9.77 13.42 -10.84
N ALA A 96 -9.13 13.39 -12.01
CA ALA A 96 -7.67 13.39 -12.10
C ALA A 96 -7.06 14.52 -11.24
N GLY A 97 -6.10 14.17 -10.39
CA GLY A 97 -5.44 15.10 -9.46
C GLY A 97 -6.11 15.26 -8.09
N ASP A 98 -7.29 14.65 -7.85
CA ASP A 98 -7.86 14.59 -6.50
C ASP A 98 -6.88 13.95 -5.52
N VAL A 99 -6.76 14.52 -4.32
CA VAL A 99 -5.93 13.98 -3.25
C VAL A 99 -6.66 12.83 -2.59
N LEU A 100 -5.98 11.69 -2.46
CA LEU A 100 -6.52 10.47 -1.88
C LEU A 100 -5.81 10.16 -0.57
N VAL A 101 -6.59 9.81 0.45
CA VAL A 101 -6.06 9.27 1.71
C VAL A 101 -6.76 7.94 1.98
N PHE A 102 -5.98 6.87 2.08
CA PHE A 102 -6.53 5.56 2.44
C PHE A 102 -6.70 5.46 3.93
N VAL A 103 -7.76 4.77 4.36
CA VAL A 103 -8.13 4.62 5.76
C VAL A 103 -8.32 3.15 6.07
N LEU A 104 -7.59 2.65 7.05
CA LEU A 104 -7.89 1.38 7.67
C LEU A 104 -8.81 1.60 8.87
N LYS A 105 -9.95 0.91 8.86
CA LYS A 105 -10.88 0.85 9.99
C LYS A 105 -10.78 -0.52 10.61
N ASN A 106 -10.46 -0.56 11.90
CA ASN A 106 -10.61 -1.78 12.68
C ASN A 106 -12.10 -1.96 13.00
N VAL A 107 -12.68 -3.03 12.48
CA VAL A 107 -14.05 -3.45 12.76
C VAL A 107 -14.11 -4.19 14.09
N LEU A 108 -13.11 -5.03 14.39
CA LEU A 108 -12.96 -5.71 15.66
C LEU A 108 -11.48 -5.77 16.09
N PRO A 109 -11.11 -5.23 17.27
CA PRO A 109 -11.92 -4.36 18.12
C PRO A 109 -12.19 -2.99 17.46
N GLY A 110 -13.39 -2.45 17.63
CA GLY A 110 -13.83 -1.22 16.95
C GLY A 110 -13.25 0.10 17.48
N ASP A 111 -12.61 0.08 18.64
CA ASP A 111 -12.13 1.28 19.35
C ASP A 111 -10.62 1.53 19.17
N VAL A 112 -10.05 1.03 18.07
CA VAL A 112 -8.63 1.22 17.71
C VAL A 112 -8.55 1.83 16.31
N GLY A 113 -7.75 2.89 16.16
CA GLY A 113 -7.71 3.68 14.92
C GLY A 113 -8.91 4.63 14.79
N PRO A 114 -9.32 5.00 13.56
CA PRO A 114 -8.82 4.51 12.28
C PRO A 114 -7.39 4.96 11.96
N TRP A 115 -6.73 4.23 11.06
CA TRP A 115 -5.37 4.50 10.61
C TRP A 115 -5.36 5.06 9.20
N TYR A 116 -4.76 6.21 9.03
CA TYR A 116 -4.68 6.94 7.77
C TYR A 116 -3.32 6.74 7.13
N SER A 117 -3.31 6.69 5.79
CA SER A 117 -2.08 6.71 5.01
C SER A 117 -1.32 8.04 5.11
N GLN A 118 -1.98 9.09 5.61
CA GLN A 118 -1.37 10.36 5.94
C GLN A 118 -1.06 10.43 7.44
N THR A 119 0.22 10.32 7.79
CA THR A 119 0.73 10.31 9.18
C THR A 119 0.17 11.41 10.07
N SER A 120 -0.01 12.63 9.54
CA SER A 120 -0.52 13.77 10.31
C SER A 120 -1.99 13.64 10.74
N MET A 121 -2.72 12.67 10.19
CA MET A 121 -4.12 12.38 10.55
C MET A 121 -4.23 11.28 11.60
N ASN A 122 -3.14 10.55 11.88
CA ASN A 122 -3.10 9.53 12.93
C ASN A 122 -2.99 10.18 14.30
N SER A 123 -3.79 9.71 15.26
CA SER A 123 -3.87 10.27 16.61
C SER A 123 -2.58 10.11 17.42
N ASP A 124 -1.75 9.13 17.05
CA ASP A 124 -0.44 8.86 17.63
C ASP A 124 0.73 9.46 16.82
N PHE A 125 0.45 10.13 15.70
CA PHE A 125 1.43 10.68 14.76
C PHE A 125 2.41 9.64 14.21
N VAL A 126 2.04 8.35 14.22
CA VAL A 126 2.83 7.26 13.67
C VAL A 126 2.47 7.02 12.21
N ASN A 127 3.44 6.57 11.42
CA ASN A 127 3.22 6.16 10.05
C ASN A 127 2.75 4.70 10.04
N HIS A 128 1.47 4.51 9.71
CA HIS A 128 0.83 3.21 9.62
C HIS A 128 0.92 2.59 8.23
N VAL A 129 1.58 3.23 7.25
CA VAL A 129 1.59 2.74 5.87
C VAL A 129 3.00 2.48 5.33
N TYR A 130 3.10 1.39 4.58
CA TYR A 130 4.13 1.14 3.60
C TYR A 130 3.51 1.10 2.20
N SER A 131 4.12 1.80 1.25
CA SER A 131 3.65 1.87 -0.13
C SER A 131 4.76 1.57 -1.13
N SER A 132 4.38 0.92 -2.24
CA SER A 132 5.28 0.61 -3.35
C SER A 132 4.51 0.38 -4.66
N PHE A 133 5.23 0.24 -5.76
CA PHE A 133 4.64 -0.21 -7.02
C PHE A 133 4.42 -1.73 -7.01
N TYR A 134 3.21 -2.16 -7.32
CA TYR A 134 2.87 -3.56 -7.56
C TYR A 134 2.90 -3.86 -9.06
N ALA A 135 3.71 -4.83 -9.46
CA ALA A 135 3.85 -5.19 -10.89
C ALA A 135 2.65 -5.94 -11.46
N GLY A 136 1.77 -6.47 -10.61
CA GLY A 136 0.69 -7.37 -11.02
C GLY A 136 1.14 -8.82 -11.20
N ASP A 137 0.17 -9.69 -11.38
CA ASP A 137 0.37 -11.10 -11.72
C ASP A 137 -0.82 -11.64 -12.55
N ALA A 138 -1.00 -12.97 -12.59
CA ALA A 138 -2.08 -13.60 -13.35
C ALA A 138 -3.50 -13.30 -12.81
N ASN A 139 -3.63 -12.98 -11.52
CA ASN A 139 -4.90 -12.76 -10.83
C ASN A 139 -5.06 -11.33 -10.30
N MET A 140 -4.01 -10.50 -10.40
CA MET A 140 -3.95 -9.16 -9.82
C MET A 140 -3.38 -8.16 -10.83
N ILE A 141 -3.97 -6.97 -10.88
CA ILE A 141 -3.48 -5.90 -11.74
C ILE A 141 -2.19 -5.27 -11.19
N ALA A 142 -1.45 -4.60 -12.06
CA ALA A 142 -0.43 -3.64 -11.61
C ALA A 142 -1.11 -2.41 -10.98
N GLY A 143 -0.47 -1.81 -9.98
CA GLY A 143 -1.04 -0.64 -9.30
C GLY A 143 -0.20 -0.16 -8.11
N THR A 144 -0.80 0.70 -7.31
CA THR A 144 -0.19 1.21 -6.08
C THR A 144 -0.45 0.24 -4.93
N TYR A 145 0.58 -0.45 -4.45
CA TYR A 145 0.52 -1.30 -3.27
C TYR A 145 0.52 -0.46 -2.00
N VAL A 146 -0.41 -0.69 -1.09
CA VAL A 146 -0.49 -0.02 0.21
C VAL A 146 -0.73 -1.08 1.28
N ALA A 147 0.20 -1.19 2.23
CA ALA A 147 0.10 -2.06 3.39
C ALA A 147 0.03 -1.25 4.68
N PHE A 148 -0.67 -1.79 5.67
CA PHE A 148 -0.97 -1.13 6.93
C PHE A 148 -0.45 -1.89 8.15
N GLU A 149 -0.13 -1.13 9.19
CA GLU A 149 -0.12 -1.55 10.61
C GLU A 149 -1.49 -1.24 11.24
N ASP A 150 -2.07 -2.20 11.98
CA ASP A 150 -3.42 -2.08 12.53
C ASP A 150 -3.50 -1.77 14.04
N LEU A 151 -2.34 -1.64 14.71
CA LEU A 151 -2.23 -1.37 16.15
C LEU A 151 -1.75 0.04 16.48
N ASN A 152 -2.18 0.58 17.63
CA ASN A 152 -1.67 1.85 18.17
C ASN A 152 -0.13 1.85 18.23
N ASN A 153 0.48 2.98 17.91
CA ASN A 153 1.92 3.17 17.83
C ASN A 153 2.60 2.28 16.77
N GLY A 154 1.84 1.78 15.79
CA GLY A 154 2.33 1.02 14.63
C GLY A 154 2.89 -0.36 14.91
N GLY A 155 2.48 -1.00 16.01
CA GLY A 155 2.71 -2.44 16.23
C GLY A 155 4.18 -2.83 16.23
N ASP A 156 4.55 -3.76 15.33
CA ASP A 156 5.92 -4.23 15.17
C ASP A 156 6.61 -3.66 13.92
N PHE A 157 5.96 -2.74 13.20
CA PHE A 157 6.48 -2.05 12.01
C PHE A 157 6.99 -3.02 10.93
N ASN A 158 6.28 -4.13 10.71
CA ASN A 158 6.53 -5.05 9.61
C ASN A 158 5.61 -4.79 8.39
N TYR A 159 4.56 -3.97 8.57
CA TYR A 159 3.54 -3.58 7.61
C TYR A 159 2.90 -4.76 6.87
N ASN A 160 2.56 -5.84 7.60
CA ASN A 160 1.95 -7.04 7.03
C ASN A 160 0.58 -7.40 7.63
N ASP A 161 0.01 -6.53 8.48
CA ASP A 161 -1.30 -6.78 9.09
C ASP A 161 -2.41 -6.83 8.04
N VAL A 162 -2.36 -5.93 7.05
CA VAL A 162 -3.25 -5.95 5.89
C VAL A 162 -2.69 -5.14 4.73
N SER A 163 -2.95 -5.58 3.50
CA SER A 163 -2.41 -4.95 2.30
C SER A 163 -3.36 -5.01 1.10
N PHE A 164 -3.23 -3.99 0.24
CA PHE A 164 -4.09 -3.76 -0.91
C PHE A 164 -3.29 -3.27 -2.13
N VAL A 165 -3.85 -3.44 -3.31
CA VAL A 165 -3.41 -2.76 -4.54
C VAL A 165 -4.52 -1.85 -5.04
N PHE A 166 -4.22 -0.60 -5.37
CA PHE A 166 -5.18 0.36 -5.91
C PHE A 166 -4.91 0.69 -7.38
N ALA A 167 -5.97 0.61 -8.19
CA ALA A 167 -6.03 1.11 -9.55
C ALA A 167 -6.35 2.60 -9.56
N ASN A 168 -5.91 3.29 -10.63
CA ASN A 168 -6.16 4.71 -10.85
C ASN A 168 -5.58 5.63 -9.74
N VAL A 169 -4.49 5.21 -9.13
CA VAL A 169 -3.79 5.95 -8.08
C VAL A 169 -2.34 6.12 -8.47
N ALA A 170 -1.78 7.28 -8.18
CA ALA A 170 -0.35 7.56 -8.31
C ALA A 170 0.19 8.09 -6.99
N GLU A 171 1.37 7.60 -6.62
CA GLU A 171 2.18 8.18 -5.55
C GLU A 171 2.88 9.44 -6.07
N VAL A 172 2.76 10.53 -5.32
CA VAL A 172 3.46 11.78 -5.60
C VAL A 172 4.68 11.82 -4.68
N PRO A 173 5.91 11.82 -5.22
CA PRO A 173 7.10 12.04 -4.43
C PRO A 173 7.00 13.39 -3.69
N GLU A 174 7.51 13.46 -2.46
CA GLU A 174 7.49 14.70 -1.68
C GLU A 174 7.93 15.89 -2.55
N PRO A 175 7.20 17.03 -2.52
CA PRO A 175 7.51 18.14 -3.40
C PRO A 175 8.97 18.57 -3.23
N ALA A 176 9.75 18.54 -4.31
CA ALA A 176 11.15 19.01 -4.34
C ALA A 176 11.31 20.44 -3.77
N SER A 177 10.22 21.20 -3.73
CA SER A 177 10.09 22.49 -3.04
C SER A 177 10.51 22.45 -1.57
N VAL A 178 10.24 21.36 -0.83
CA VAL A 178 10.67 21.23 0.58
C VAL A 178 12.19 21.09 0.66
N ALA A 179 12.78 20.29 -0.23
CA ALA A 179 14.23 20.19 -0.35
C ALA A 179 14.86 21.54 -0.75
N LEU A 180 14.28 22.25 -1.72
CA LEU A 180 14.75 23.57 -2.13
C LEU A 180 14.60 24.63 -1.03
N LEU A 181 13.53 24.59 -0.25
CA LEU A 181 13.34 25.47 0.90
C LEU A 181 14.42 25.21 1.96
N GLY A 182 14.67 23.93 2.29
CA GLY A 182 15.74 23.53 3.20
C GLY A 182 17.12 23.99 2.73
N LEU A 183 17.44 23.77 1.45
CA LEU A 183 18.69 24.21 0.84
C LEU A 183 18.82 25.74 0.81
N GLY A 184 17.73 26.45 0.52
CA GLY A 184 17.67 27.92 0.54
C GLY A 184 17.96 28.48 1.93
N LEU A 185 17.35 27.92 2.97
CA LEU A 185 17.59 28.32 4.37
C LEU A 185 19.03 28.04 4.81
N LEU A 186 19.61 26.88 4.43
CA LEU A 186 21.02 26.56 4.67
C LEU A 186 21.96 27.54 3.96
N GLY A 187 21.67 27.88 2.70
CA GLY A 187 22.43 28.88 1.93
C GLY A 187 22.42 30.27 2.57
N LEU A 188 21.26 30.72 3.06
CA LEU A 188 21.12 31.99 3.79
C LEU A 188 21.88 31.96 5.12
N GLY A 189 21.79 30.86 5.88
CA GLY A 189 22.48 30.69 7.16
C GLY A 189 24.00 30.75 7.04
N THR A 190 24.57 30.08 6.03
CA THR A 190 26.02 30.09 5.77
C THR A 190 26.52 31.43 5.25
N SER A 191 25.74 32.12 4.41
CA SER A 191 26.07 33.46 3.90
C SER A 191 26.15 34.51 5.01
N ARG A 192 25.26 34.44 6.00
CA ARG A 192 25.22 35.39 7.13
C ARG A 192 26.45 35.25 8.05
N ARG A 193 26.96 34.02 8.24
CA ARG A 193 28.16 33.74 9.04
C ARG A 193 29.45 34.29 8.41
N LYS A 194 29.55 34.29 7.08
CA LYS A 194 30.71 34.88 6.38
C LYS A 194 30.77 36.40 6.56
N LYS A 195 29.62 37.07 6.56
CA LYS A 195 29.54 38.52 6.75
C LYS A 195 29.93 38.96 8.17
N GLN A 196 29.63 38.16 9.20
CA GLN A 196 30.01 38.47 10.59
C GLN A 196 31.48 38.19 10.94
N ARG A 197 32.18 37.35 10.16
CA ARG A 197 33.62 37.06 10.34
C ARG A 197 34.55 38.05 9.62
N SER A 198 34.01 39.02 8.88
CA SER A 198 34.77 39.98 8.08
C SER A 198 34.85 41.38 8.73
N VAL A 199 34.76 41.46 10.07
CA VAL A 199 34.95 42.68 10.87
C VAL A 199 36.00 42.40 11.93
#